data_AF-A0A953BLW7-F1
#
_entry.id   AF-A0A953BLW7-F1
#
_cell.length_a   1.000
_cell.length_b   1.000
_cell.length_c   1.000
_cell.angle_alpha   90.00
_cell.angle_beta   90.00
_cell.angle_gamma   90.00
#
_symmetry.space_group_name_H-M   'P 1'
#
loop_
_entity.id
_entity.type
_entity.pdbx_description
1 polymer ?
#
loop_
_entity_poly.entity_id
_entity_poly.type
_entity_poly.pdbx_seq_one_letter_code
_entity_poly.pdbx_strand_id
1 'polypeptide(L)'
;MKHVSWMRTTIRSTAVLAWVLALAAGQANAQPEKKRPAGPPPDHVLKGPHVEDNSVPGQRGRFAGGRPDQRGQQGQDPRQMVRAIGVLRGESTPAADRLTPEQERQLDAIQDGAREKMRAFAEAHREEITQLRSQLGPQARRQVDQRLRSMPGLMGPEGRPRDDQDQQRGRPARRAGGDEMSPDTDAAGEKAAMERLRAIAEMAPDMRDSQTKAWGVLSASQKAIVEKEIARQRSENASRPEGGPRGGPRIPPEAIRPDGSVDLSKLPQGMRERLERLTPEEREQALKRLAERPADGGQRRGGERGAKPGDTSGRK
;
A
#
# COMPACT_ATOMS: atom_id res chain seq x y z
N MET A 1 20.39 59.61 -22.65
CA MET A 1 19.11 59.78 -23.39
C MET A 1 18.40 58.44 -23.44
N LYS A 2 17.07 58.46 -23.23
CA LYS A 2 16.08 57.35 -23.22
C LYS A 2 15.92 56.61 -21.90
N HIS A 3 15.22 57.30 -21.00
CA HIS A 3 14.37 56.73 -19.95
C HIS A 3 13.28 55.83 -20.57
N VAL A 4 13.02 54.67 -19.97
CA VAL A 4 11.75 53.95 -20.16
C VAL A 4 11.21 53.53 -18.80
N SER A 5 10.20 54.29 -18.41
CA SER A 5 9.21 54.14 -17.35
C SER A 5 8.87 52.71 -16.91
N TRP A 6 9.18 52.39 -15.65
CA TRP A 6 8.46 51.39 -14.86
C TRP A 6 7.10 51.97 -14.46
N MET A 7 6.05 51.57 -15.19
CA MET A 7 4.68 51.95 -14.86
C MET A 7 4.11 50.99 -13.82
N ARG A 8 3.81 51.57 -12.66
CA ARG A 8 3.11 51.00 -11.52
C ARG A 8 1.69 50.62 -11.93
N THR A 9 1.31 49.36 -11.73
CA THR A 9 -0.10 48.92 -11.79
C THR A 9 -0.45 48.18 -10.50
N THR A 10 -0.40 48.89 -9.38
CA THR A 10 -1.07 48.48 -8.13
C THR A 10 -2.52 48.96 -8.19
N ILE A 11 -3.38 48.19 -8.85
CA ILE A 11 -4.83 48.41 -8.84
C ILE A 11 -5.40 47.80 -7.57
N ARG A 12 -5.61 48.71 -6.61
CA ARG A 12 -6.66 48.79 -5.60
C ARG A 12 -7.79 47.76 -5.77
N SER A 13 -7.78 46.71 -4.94
CA SER A 13 -8.94 45.86 -4.68
C SER A 13 -9.29 45.91 -3.19
N THR A 14 -9.61 47.11 -2.69
CA THR A 14 -10.08 47.36 -1.32
C THR A 14 -11.51 47.92 -1.35
N ALA A 15 -12.44 47.23 -2.03
CA ALA A 15 -13.83 47.69 -2.13
C ALA A 15 -14.86 46.54 -2.34
N VAL A 16 -14.69 45.39 -1.69
CA VAL A 16 -15.74 44.34 -1.63
C VAL A 16 -15.95 43.83 -0.19
N LEU A 17 -15.44 44.56 0.82
CA LEU A 17 -15.54 44.16 2.23
C LEU A 17 -16.73 44.81 2.99
N ALA A 18 -17.70 45.41 2.29
CA ALA A 18 -18.79 46.18 2.90
C ALA A 18 -20.21 45.71 2.54
N TRP A 19 -20.38 44.63 1.78
CA TRP A 19 -21.70 44.14 1.34
C TRP A 19 -22.08 42.72 1.81
N VAL A 20 -21.25 42.07 2.64
CA VAL A 20 -21.57 40.75 3.22
C VAL A 20 -22.01 40.85 4.70
N LEU A 21 -21.86 42.00 5.35
CA LEU A 21 -22.26 42.19 6.76
C LEU A 21 -23.75 42.54 6.98
N ALA A 22 -24.56 42.71 5.93
CA ALA A 22 -25.97 43.10 6.04
C ALA A 22 -26.98 41.92 5.91
N LEU A 23 -26.51 40.68 5.83
CA LEU A 23 -27.35 39.48 5.73
C LEU A 23 -27.32 38.58 6.99
N ALA A 24 -26.70 39.05 8.08
CA ALA A 24 -26.54 38.28 9.32
C ALA A 24 -27.46 38.74 10.49
N ALA A 25 -28.40 39.67 10.27
CA ALA A 25 -29.24 40.24 11.33
C ALA A 25 -30.72 39.79 11.30
N GLY A 26 -31.08 38.75 10.54
CA GLY A 26 -32.48 38.41 10.23
C GLY A 26 -32.94 36.97 10.50
N GLN A 27 -32.26 36.19 11.35
CA GLN A 27 -32.65 34.80 11.64
C GLN A 27 -32.68 34.46 13.15
N ALA A 28 -32.72 35.47 14.03
CA ALA A 28 -32.67 35.24 15.48
C ALA A 28 -34.04 35.29 16.21
N ASN A 29 -35.17 35.59 15.53
CA ASN A 29 -36.48 35.69 16.18
C ASN A 29 -37.62 35.13 15.32
N ALA A 30 -37.75 33.80 15.26
CA ALA A 30 -39.01 33.12 14.91
C ALA A 30 -38.91 31.62 15.22
N GLN A 31 -38.71 31.26 16.49
CA GLN A 31 -39.13 29.93 16.93
C GLN A 31 -40.55 30.06 17.49
N PRO A 32 -41.57 29.46 16.84
CA PRO A 32 -42.90 29.38 17.45
C PRO A 32 -42.79 28.59 18.75
N GLU A 33 -43.36 29.14 19.83
CA GLU A 33 -43.53 28.49 21.14
C GLU A 33 -44.22 27.13 20.97
N LYS A 34 -43.41 26.09 20.78
CA LYS A 34 -43.85 24.70 20.86
C LYS A 34 -43.88 24.36 22.35
N LYS A 35 -45.10 24.24 22.89
CA LYS A 35 -45.43 23.65 24.20
C LYS A 35 -44.33 22.72 24.71
N ARG A 36 -43.72 23.11 25.85
CA ARG A 36 -42.81 22.28 26.66
C ARG A 36 -43.38 20.86 26.82
N PRO A 37 -42.74 19.81 26.28
CA PRO A 37 -42.93 18.47 26.82
C PRO A 37 -42.19 18.37 28.16
N ALA A 38 -42.74 17.57 29.07
CA ALA A 38 -42.15 17.28 30.38
C ALA A 38 -40.66 16.88 30.24
N GLY A 39 -39.82 17.40 31.14
CA GLY A 39 -38.37 17.29 31.04
C GLY A 39 -37.85 15.85 31.01
N PRO A 40 -36.71 15.58 30.35
CA PRO A 40 -36.04 14.28 30.42
C PRO A 40 -35.41 14.08 31.82
N PRO A 41 -35.23 12.81 32.26
CA PRO A 41 -34.63 12.48 33.55
C PRO A 41 -33.19 13.07 33.71
N PRO A 42 -32.75 13.35 34.95
CA PRO A 42 -31.57 14.17 35.25
C PRO A 42 -30.19 13.62 34.86
N ASP A 43 -30.09 12.48 34.16
CA ASP A 43 -28.81 11.81 33.87
C ASP A 43 -28.10 12.26 32.58
N HIS A 44 -28.63 13.29 31.90
CA HIS A 44 -28.18 13.67 30.54
C HIS A 44 -27.53 15.06 30.43
N VAL A 45 -27.45 15.84 31.50
CA VAL A 45 -27.09 17.28 31.41
C VAL A 45 -25.58 17.54 31.26
N LEU A 46 -24.72 16.53 31.48
CA LEU A 46 -23.26 16.63 31.27
C LEU A 46 -22.71 15.71 30.17
N LYS A 47 -23.58 15.04 29.40
CA LYS A 47 -23.11 14.32 28.21
C LYS A 47 -22.92 15.36 27.12
N GLY A 48 -21.67 15.58 26.71
CA GLY A 48 -21.36 16.38 25.52
C GLY A 48 -22.13 15.85 24.29
N PRO A 49 -22.17 16.61 23.19
CA PRO A 49 -22.83 16.18 21.95
C PRO A 49 -22.46 14.73 21.62
N HIS A 50 -23.44 13.91 21.25
CA HIS A 50 -23.18 12.52 20.89
C HIS A 50 -22.31 12.50 19.63
N VAL A 51 -21.02 12.20 19.80
CA VAL A 51 -20.08 12.06 18.68
C VAL A 51 -20.04 10.58 18.30
N GLU A 52 -20.59 10.25 17.13
CA GLU A 52 -20.40 8.92 16.55
C GLU A 52 -18.94 8.74 16.14
N ASP A 53 -18.32 7.65 16.61
CA ASP A 53 -16.94 7.32 16.25
C ASP A 53 -16.88 6.82 14.80
N ASN A 54 -16.58 7.74 13.88
CA ASN A 54 -16.36 7.45 12.47
C ASN A 54 -14.93 6.97 12.17
N SER A 55 -14.19 6.48 13.18
CA SER A 55 -12.86 5.94 12.98
C SER A 55 -12.86 4.66 12.15
N VAL A 56 -11.84 4.53 11.32
CA VAL A 56 -11.53 3.31 10.56
C VAL A 56 -11.32 2.13 11.54
N PRO A 57 -11.78 0.91 11.22
CA PRO A 57 -11.57 -0.26 12.07
C PRO A 57 -10.09 -0.45 12.43
N GLY A 58 -9.78 -0.69 13.70
CA GLY A 58 -8.39 -0.79 14.18
C GLY A 58 -7.68 0.56 14.43
N GLN A 59 -8.33 1.70 14.19
CA GLN A 59 -7.85 3.03 14.62
C GLN A 59 -8.62 3.60 15.82
N ARG A 60 -9.69 2.93 16.29
CA ARG A 60 -10.47 3.38 17.45
C ARG A 60 -9.57 3.64 18.66
N GLY A 61 -9.72 4.81 19.27
CA GLY A 61 -8.97 5.21 20.47
C GLY A 61 -7.54 5.72 20.26
N ARG A 62 -7.08 5.92 19.00
CA ARG A 62 -5.77 6.56 18.73
C ARG A 62 -5.95 8.05 18.44
N PHE A 63 -5.58 8.90 19.39
CA PHE A 63 -5.42 10.32 19.16
C PHE A 63 -4.13 10.59 18.36
N ALA A 64 -4.16 11.57 17.45
CA ALA A 64 -3.13 11.87 16.44
C ALA A 64 -1.71 12.21 16.97
N GLY A 65 -1.42 12.08 18.26
CA GLY A 65 -0.11 12.39 18.87
C GLY A 65 0.50 11.28 19.75
N GLY A 66 -0.16 10.13 19.92
CA GLY A 66 0.38 9.03 20.73
C GLY A 66 1.43 8.21 19.99
N ARG A 67 2.61 7.98 20.61
CA ARG A 67 3.61 7.03 20.07
C ARG A 67 2.94 5.67 19.85
N PRO A 68 3.01 5.09 18.64
CA PRO A 68 2.31 3.85 18.35
C PRO A 68 2.99 2.66 19.03
N ASP A 69 2.29 1.98 19.94
CA ASP A 69 2.74 0.68 20.48
C ASP A 69 3.01 -0.30 19.34
N GLN A 70 4.20 -0.93 19.39
CA GLN A 70 4.74 -1.83 18.35
C GLN A 70 3.78 -2.97 17.98
N ARG A 71 2.97 -3.46 18.94
CA ARG A 71 1.98 -4.53 18.69
C ARG A 71 0.72 -4.08 17.94
N GLY A 72 0.35 -2.81 18.00
CA GLY A 72 -0.76 -2.28 17.19
C GLY A 72 -0.30 -1.60 15.89
N GLN A 73 0.99 -1.73 15.58
CA GLN A 73 1.63 -1.13 14.41
C GLN A 73 1.60 -2.04 13.17
N GLN A 74 0.94 -3.22 13.24
CA GLN A 74 0.29 -3.80 12.06
C GLN A 74 -0.85 -2.87 11.64
N GLY A 75 -0.48 -1.66 11.22
CA GLY A 75 -1.39 -0.71 10.61
C GLY A 75 -2.04 -1.42 9.44
N GLN A 76 -3.35 -1.20 9.28
CA GLN A 76 -4.03 -1.68 8.09
C GLN A 76 -3.22 -1.27 6.87
N ASP A 77 -2.79 -2.26 6.09
CA ASP A 77 -2.21 -2.00 4.79
C ASP A 77 -3.23 -1.15 4.01
N PRO A 78 -2.87 0.07 3.56
CA PRO A 78 -3.80 0.94 2.84
C PRO A 78 -4.52 0.25 1.68
N ARG A 79 -3.88 -0.75 1.09
CA ARG A 79 -4.43 -1.54 -0.01
C ARG A 79 -5.55 -2.47 0.45
N GLN A 80 -5.56 -2.91 1.71
CA GLN A 80 -6.64 -3.74 2.26
C GLN A 80 -7.97 -2.99 2.27
N MET A 81 -7.98 -1.73 2.73
CA MET A 81 -9.19 -0.91 2.74
C MET A 81 -9.74 -0.71 1.34
N VAL A 82 -8.89 -0.30 0.38
CA VAL A 82 -9.32 -0.08 -1.01
C VAL A 82 -9.87 -1.36 -1.64
N ARG A 83 -9.21 -2.51 -1.42
CA ARG A 83 -9.73 -3.81 -1.88
C ARG A 83 -11.06 -4.16 -1.24
N ALA A 84 -11.22 -3.90 0.06
CA ALA A 84 -12.43 -4.24 0.80
C ALA A 84 -13.62 -3.38 0.36
N ILE A 85 -13.42 -2.07 0.13
CA ILE A 85 -14.43 -1.19 -0.47
C ILE A 85 -14.84 -1.70 -1.86
N GLY A 86 -13.91 -2.29 -2.61
CA GLY A 86 -14.18 -2.89 -3.92
C GLY A 86 -15.27 -3.96 -3.91
N VAL A 87 -15.51 -4.65 -2.79
CA VAL A 87 -16.60 -5.63 -2.67
C VAL A 87 -17.98 -4.97 -2.82
N LEU A 88 -18.14 -3.72 -2.39
CA LEU A 88 -19.39 -2.98 -2.52
C LEU A 88 -19.74 -2.61 -3.97
N ARG A 89 -18.76 -2.70 -4.90
CA ARG A 89 -18.97 -2.55 -6.35
C ARG A 89 -19.42 -3.85 -7.01
N GLY A 90 -19.20 -5.00 -6.35
CA GLY A 90 -19.47 -6.32 -6.90
C GLY A 90 -20.95 -6.67 -6.91
N GLU A 91 -21.35 -7.49 -7.88
CA GLU A 91 -22.73 -7.98 -7.99
C GLU A 91 -23.16 -8.85 -6.80
N SER A 92 -22.20 -9.43 -6.08
CA SER A 92 -22.42 -10.23 -4.87
C SER A 92 -22.93 -9.41 -3.67
N THR A 93 -22.80 -8.09 -3.69
CA THR A 93 -23.34 -7.21 -2.65
C THR A 93 -24.82 -6.91 -2.96
N PRO A 94 -25.74 -7.02 -1.97
CA PRO A 94 -27.15 -6.67 -2.16
C PRO A 94 -27.32 -5.26 -2.73
N ALA A 95 -28.27 -5.06 -3.65
CA ALA A 95 -28.42 -3.80 -4.38
C ALA A 95 -28.58 -2.57 -3.47
N ALA A 96 -29.22 -2.72 -2.31
CA ALA A 96 -29.39 -1.67 -1.30
C ALA A 96 -28.07 -1.25 -0.61
N ASP A 97 -27.07 -2.14 -0.58
CA ASP A 97 -25.78 -1.91 0.07
C ASP A 97 -24.65 -1.64 -0.94
N ARG A 98 -24.93 -1.66 -2.24
CA ARG A 98 -23.94 -1.30 -3.27
C ARG A 98 -23.59 0.17 -3.18
N LEU A 99 -22.41 0.53 -3.70
CA LEU A 99 -22.05 1.94 -3.81
C LEU A 99 -23.02 2.65 -4.76
N THR A 100 -23.50 3.81 -4.32
CA THR A 100 -24.24 4.70 -5.21
C THR A 100 -23.27 5.38 -6.18
N PRO A 101 -23.72 5.82 -7.38
CA PRO A 101 -22.86 6.54 -8.32
C PRO A 101 -22.21 7.79 -7.71
N GLU A 102 -22.89 8.45 -6.77
CA GLU A 102 -22.34 9.60 -6.06
C GLU A 102 -21.21 9.20 -5.10
N GLN A 103 -21.40 8.15 -4.31
CA GLN A 103 -20.35 7.62 -3.44
C GLN A 103 -19.13 7.15 -4.25
N GLU A 104 -19.33 6.53 -5.41
CA GLU A 104 -18.22 6.13 -6.30
C GLU A 104 -17.40 7.33 -6.73
N ARG A 105 -18.05 8.40 -7.22
CA ARG A 105 -17.36 9.65 -7.62
C ARG A 105 -16.59 10.27 -6.46
N GLN A 106 -17.17 10.29 -5.25
CA GLN A 106 -16.50 10.82 -4.06
C GLN A 106 -15.28 9.98 -3.66
N LEU A 107 -15.42 8.65 -3.67
CA LEU A 107 -14.33 7.73 -3.37
C LEU A 107 -13.19 7.86 -4.37
N ASP A 108 -13.51 7.96 -5.66
CA ASP A 108 -12.51 8.12 -6.71
C ASP A 108 -11.79 9.48 -6.58
N ALA A 109 -12.52 10.57 -6.34
CA ALA A 109 -11.93 11.89 -6.08
C ALA A 109 -10.99 11.90 -4.85
N ILE A 110 -11.36 11.21 -3.76
CA ILE A 110 -10.51 11.07 -2.57
C ILE A 110 -9.23 10.30 -2.92
N GLN A 111 -9.33 9.21 -3.69
CA GLN A 111 -8.19 8.40 -4.09
C GLN A 111 -7.24 9.18 -5.01
N ASP A 112 -7.78 9.89 -5.99
CA ASP A 112 -6.98 10.64 -6.96
C ASP A 112 -6.26 11.82 -6.29
N GLY A 113 -6.95 12.55 -5.40
CA GLY A 113 -6.31 13.60 -4.61
C GLY A 113 -5.20 13.08 -3.68
N ALA A 114 -5.35 11.86 -3.14
CA ALA A 114 -4.28 11.23 -2.36
C ALA A 114 -3.08 10.82 -3.23
N ARG A 115 -3.34 10.26 -4.42
CA ARG A 115 -2.29 9.89 -5.40
C ARG A 115 -1.53 11.12 -5.88
N GLU A 116 -2.23 12.21 -6.17
CA GLU A 116 -1.63 13.48 -6.61
C GLU A 116 -0.70 14.04 -5.54
N LYS A 117 -1.13 14.10 -4.27
CA LYS A 117 -0.27 14.54 -3.15
C LYS A 117 0.97 13.67 -3.00
N MET A 118 0.83 12.35 -3.09
CA MET A 118 1.96 11.43 -3.02
C MET A 118 2.93 11.61 -4.20
N ARG A 119 2.40 11.85 -5.40
CA ARG A 119 3.19 12.11 -6.59
C ARG A 119 3.96 13.42 -6.47
N ALA A 120 3.30 14.50 -6.09
CA ALA A 120 3.93 15.81 -5.87
C ALA A 120 5.04 15.72 -4.80
N PHE A 121 4.78 14.99 -3.71
CA PHE A 121 5.77 14.71 -2.68
C PHE A 121 6.98 13.93 -3.22
N ALA A 122 6.73 12.85 -3.98
CA ALA A 122 7.78 12.04 -4.59
C ALA A 122 8.64 12.85 -5.57
N GLU A 123 8.01 13.68 -6.40
CA GLU A 123 8.69 14.57 -7.35
C GLU A 123 9.56 15.60 -6.59
N ALA A 124 9.03 16.23 -5.53
CA ALA A 124 9.75 17.22 -4.73
C ALA A 124 11.01 16.68 -4.02
N HIS A 125 11.00 15.40 -3.61
CA HIS A 125 12.12 14.78 -2.89
C HIS A 125 12.95 13.80 -3.73
N ARG A 126 12.67 13.67 -5.03
CA ARG A 126 13.30 12.67 -5.92
C ARG A 126 14.83 12.79 -5.96
N GLU A 127 15.32 14.00 -6.20
CA GLU A 127 16.75 14.28 -6.33
C GLU A 127 17.49 14.05 -5.01
N GLU A 128 16.92 14.56 -3.91
CA GLU A 128 17.45 14.39 -2.56
C GLU A 128 17.55 12.91 -2.18
N ILE A 129 16.49 12.12 -2.40
CA ILE A 129 16.50 10.67 -2.16
C ILE A 129 17.57 9.99 -3.02
N THR A 130 17.74 10.40 -4.28
CA THR A 130 18.73 9.81 -5.20
C THR A 130 20.15 10.08 -4.73
N GLN A 131 20.43 11.30 -4.28
CA GLN A 131 21.72 11.68 -3.69
C GLN A 131 21.99 10.91 -2.40
N LEU A 132 21.04 10.88 -1.47
CA LEU A 132 21.19 10.15 -0.20
C LEU A 132 21.43 8.66 -0.44
N ARG A 133 20.76 8.04 -1.42
CA ARG A 133 20.96 6.63 -1.80
C ARG A 133 22.37 6.34 -2.33
N SER A 134 23.03 7.32 -2.94
CA SER A 134 24.41 7.16 -3.44
C SER A 134 25.46 7.14 -2.32
N GLN A 135 25.10 7.69 -1.15
CA GLN A 135 25.97 7.75 0.04
C GLN A 135 25.86 6.50 0.93
N LEU A 136 24.91 5.60 0.64
CA LEU A 136 24.67 4.40 1.43
C LEU A 136 25.50 3.22 0.94
N GLY A 137 26.02 2.42 1.86
CA GLY A 137 26.61 1.12 1.53
C GLY A 137 25.61 0.15 0.88
N PRO A 138 26.09 -0.93 0.23
CA PRO A 138 25.25 -1.86 -0.55
C PRO A 138 24.10 -2.49 0.26
N GLN A 139 24.31 -2.74 1.55
CA GLN A 139 23.29 -3.35 2.42
C GLN A 139 22.21 -2.34 2.83
N ALA A 140 22.58 -1.14 3.29
CA ALA A 140 21.64 -0.08 3.65
C ALA A 140 20.82 0.37 2.45
N ARG A 141 21.45 0.48 1.27
CA ARG A 141 20.76 0.80 0.02
C ARG A 141 19.67 -0.21 -0.33
N ARG A 142 19.90 -1.52 -0.15
CA ARG A 142 18.85 -2.54 -0.36
C ARG A 142 17.66 -2.38 0.58
N GLN A 143 17.91 -2.04 1.85
CA GLN A 143 16.86 -1.82 2.84
C GLN A 143 16.03 -0.59 2.49
N VAL A 144 16.70 0.52 2.14
CA VAL A 144 16.05 1.74 1.68
C VAL A 144 15.25 1.49 0.40
N ASP A 145 15.81 0.78 -0.58
CA ASP A 145 15.12 0.43 -1.81
C ASP A 145 13.89 -0.45 -1.55
N GLN A 146 13.96 -1.39 -0.61
CA GLN A 146 12.81 -2.21 -0.21
C GLN A 146 11.70 -1.35 0.42
N ARG A 147 12.08 -0.41 1.29
CA ARG A 147 11.13 0.52 1.93
C ARG A 147 10.49 1.48 0.91
N LEU A 148 11.29 2.10 0.04
CA LEU A 148 10.82 2.99 -1.02
C LEU A 148 9.92 2.28 -2.02
N ARG A 149 10.20 1.02 -2.36
CA ARG A 149 9.32 0.18 -3.20
C ARG A 149 7.98 -0.13 -2.54
N SER A 150 7.94 -0.12 -1.21
CA SER A 150 6.72 -0.38 -0.45
C SER A 150 5.85 0.88 -0.33
N MET A 151 6.46 2.07 -0.50
CA MET A 151 5.77 3.35 -0.60
C MET A 151 5.20 3.55 -2.02
N PRO A 152 3.87 3.61 -2.17
CA PRO A 152 3.25 3.89 -3.46
C PRO A 152 3.71 5.24 -4.01
N GLY A 153 4.20 5.29 -5.26
CA GLY A 153 4.49 6.52 -5.98
C GLY A 153 5.88 7.13 -5.79
N LEU A 154 6.68 6.69 -4.80
CA LEU A 154 8.01 7.29 -4.54
C LEU A 154 9.09 6.87 -5.56
N MET A 155 9.05 5.63 -6.02
CA MET A 155 9.77 5.24 -7.23
C MET A 155 8.77 5.23 -8.37
N GLY A 156 8.88 6.21 -9.26
CA GLY A 156 8.15 6.21 -10.52
C GLY A 156 8.40 4.91 -11.31
N PRO A 157 7.57 4.64 -12.33
CA PRO A 157 7.77 3.50 -13.23
C PRO A 157 9.07 3.59 -14.07
N GLU A 158 9.85 4.66 -13.93
CA GLU A 158 11.15 4.82 -14.56
C GLU A 158 12.11 3.73 -14.09
N GLY A 159 12.28 2.75 -14.97
CA GLY A 159 13.48 1.93 -15.02
C GLY A 159 13.61 0.95 -13.86
N ARG A 160 12.70 -0.03 -13.77
CA ARG A 160 13.29 -1.37 -13.74
C ARG A 160 13.94 -1.54 -15.10
N PRO A 161 15.28 -1.65 -15.24
CA PRO A 161 15.82 -2.26 -16.44
C PRO A 161 15.14 -3.62 -16.54
N ARG A 162 14.19 -3.72 -17.47
CA ARG A 162 13.44 -4.95 -17.73
C ARG A 162 14.34 -5.97 -18.43
N ASP A 163 15.58 -5.57 -18.72
CA ASP A 163 16.51 -6.25 -19.62
C ASP A 163 17.56 -7.11 -18.90
N ASP A 164 17.73 -7.01 -17.58
CA ASP A 164 18.78 -7.79 -16.88
C ASP A 164 18.31 -9.15 -16.36
N GLN A 165 17.01 -9.40 -16.26
CA GLN A 165 16.51 -10.69 -15.74
C GLN A 165 16.41 -11.78 -16.83
N ASP A 166 16.34 -11.40 -18.10
CA ASP A 166 16.36 -12.34 -19.23
C ASP A 166 17.73 -12.51 -19.88
N GLN A 167 18.67 -11.54 -19.75
CA GLN A 167 20.04 -11.69 -20.25
C GLN A 167 21.00 -12.47 -19.32
N GLN A 168 20.63 -12.74 -18.07
CA GLN A 168 21.41 -13.60 -17.17
C GLN A 168 21.23 -15.11 -17.43
N ARG A 169 20.34 -15.52 -18.34
CA ARG A 169 20.05 -16.94 -18.61
C ARG A 169 20.99 -17.63 -19.60
N GLY A 170 22.00 -16.93 -20.13
CA GLY A 170 22.92 -17.49 -21.13
C GLY A 170 24.38 -17.07 -21.03
N ARG A 171 24.77 -16.29 -20.01
CA ARG A 171 26.19 -15.96 -19.82
C ARG A 171 26.88 -17.07 -19.02
N PRO A 172 27.98 -17.66 -19.52
CA PRO A 172 28.78 -18.60 -18.73
C PRO A 172 29.19 -17.89 -17.44
N ALA A 173 29.18 -18.63 -16.32
CA ALA A 173 29.57 -18.14 -15.01
C ALA A 173 30.88 -17.36 -15.11
N ARG A 174 30.81 -16.02 -15.18
CA ARG A 174 31.98 -15.18 -14.99
C ARG A 174 32.43 -15.48 -13.58
N ARG A 175 33.59 -16.11 -13.46
CA ARG A 175 34.33 -16.32 -12.22
C ARG A 175 34.13 -15.10 -11.34
N ALA A 176 33.74 -15.35 -10.09
CA ALA A 176 33.79 -14.40 -8.99
C ALA A 176 35.19 -13.77 -8.95
N GLY A 177 35.34 -12.65 -9.64
CA GLY A 177 36.56 -11.91 -9.78
C GLY A 177 36.34 -10.57 -9.11
N GLY A 178 36.94 -10.42 -7.93
CA GLY A 178 36.99 -9.19 -7.17
C GLY A 178 35.73 -8.93 -6.35
N ASP A 179 35.79 -9.27 -5.06
CA ASP A 179 35.32 -8.31 -4.04
C ASP A 179 36.12 -7.02 -4.27
N GLU A 180 35.66 -6.23 -5.24
CA GLU A 180 36.05 -4.85 -5.38
C GLU A 180 35.49 -4.17 -4.14
N MET A 181 36.35 -4.03 -3.12
CA MET A 181 36.02 -3.36 -1.87
C MET A 181 35.39 -2.02 -2.27
N SER A 182 34.07 -1.90 -2.09
CA SER A 182 33.44 -0.61 -2.20
C SER A 182 34.19 0.32 -1.25
N PRO A 183 34.51 1.56 -1.70
CA PRO A 183 35.24 2.50 -0.87
C PRO A 183 34.59 2.55 0.50
N ASP A 184 35.39 2.47 1.57
CA ASP A 184 34.93 2.53 2.96
C ASP A 184 33.97 3.72 3.11
N THR A 185 32.68 3.44 3.01
CA THR A 185 31.64 4.45 3.20
C THR A 185 31.74 4.86 4.66
N ASP A 186 32.03 6.14 4.89
CA ASP A 186 32.09 6.71 6.23
C ASP A 186 30.79 6.42 6.98
N ALA A 187 30.90 5.68 8.08
CA ALA A 187 29.76 5.28 8.91
C ALA A 187 28.98 6.49 9.43
N ALA A 188 29.64 7.64 9.63
CA ALA A 188 28.96 8.87 10.02
C ALA A 188 28.09 9.41 8.87
N GLY A 189 28.61 9.40 7.64
CA GLY A 189 27.87 9.78 6.44
C GLY A 189 26.66 8.88 6.17
N GLU A 190 26.81 7.56 6.31
CA GLU A 190 25.70 6.61 6.13
C GLU A 190 24.57 6.87 7.15
N LYS A 191 24.92 7.09 8.42
CA LYS A 191 23.95 7.38 9.47
C LYS A 191 23.18 8.68 9.20
N ALA A 192 23.89 9.74 8.80
CA ALA A 192 23.26 11.02 8.44
C ALA A 192 22.31 10.86 7.24
N ALA A 193 22.72 10.10 6.22
CA ALA A 193 21.88 9.84 5.06
C ALA A 193 20.60 9.07 5.43
N MET A 194 20.72 8.06 6.29
CA MET A 194 19.59 7.28 6.80
C MET A 194 18.63 8.13 7.65
N GLU A 195 19.16 9.02 8.49
CA GLU A 195 18.35 9.94 9.29
C GLU A 195 17.59 10.93 8.40
N ARG A 196 18.23 11.46 7.36
CA ARG A 196 17.58 12.35 6.40
C ARG A 196 16.48 11.64 5.60
N LEU A 197 16.75 10.41 5.14
CA LEU A 197 15.73 9.57 4.48
C LEU A 197 14.54 9.28 5.40
N ARG A 198 14.79 9.10 6.71
CA ARG A 198 13.73 8.94 7.70
C ARG A 198 12.91 10.21 7.86
N ALA A 199 13.54 11.38 7.95
CA ALA A 199 12.85 12.66 8.04
C ALA A 199 11.96 12.92 6.81
N ILE A 200 12.46 12.63 5.60
CA ILE A 200 11.65 12.70 4.37
C ILE A 200 10.45 11.73 4.48
N ALA A 201 10.67 10.49 4.91
CA ALA A 201 9.59 9.52 5.08
C ALA A 201 8.52 9.94 6.10
N GLU A 202 8.89 10.71 7.13
CA GLU A 202 7.97 11.26 8.14
C GLU A 202 7.18 12.48 7.61
N MET A 203 7.72 13.22 6.63
CA MET A 203 7.02 14.31 5.93
C MET A 203 6.04 13.83 4.86
N ALA A 204 6.05 12.53 4.52
CA ALA A 204 5.18 11.97 3.50
C ALA A 204 3.70 12.21 3.85
N PRO A 205 2.84 12.56 2.87
CA PRO A 205 1.40 12.71 3.10
C PRO A 205 0.81 11.46 3.76
N ASP A 206 0.04 11.65 4.84
CA ASP A 206 -0.60 10.52 5.52
C ASP A 206 -1.77 9.97 4.69
N MET A 207 -1.60 8.74 4.19
CA MET A 207 -2.65 8.04 3.47
C MET A 207 -3.84 7.68 4.36
N ARG A 208 -3.68 7.68 5.69
CA ARG A 208 -4.78 7.40 6.63
C ARG A 208 -5.87 8.44 6.53
N ASP A 209 -5.54 9.71 6.31
CA ASP A 209 -6.54 10.77 6.13
C ASP A 209 -7.46 10.47 4.94
N SER A 210 -6.90 9.98 3.83
CA SER A 210 -7.70 9.57 2.67
C SER A 210 -8.59 8.36 2.97
N GLN A 211 -8.14 7.42 3.80
CA GLN A 211 -8.94 6.27 4.24
C GLN A 211 -10.08 6.70 5.17
N THR A 212 -9.80 7.60 6.12
CA THR A 212 -10.82 8.14 7.03
C THR A 212 -11.91 8.88 6.24
N LYS A 213 -11.51 9.69 5.24
CA LYS A 213 -12.47 10.35 4.33
C LYS A 213 -13.28 9.33 3.54
N ALA A 214 -12.62 8.31 2.97
CA ALA A 214 -13.30 7.25 2.22
C ALA A 214 -14.28 6.46 3.11
N TRP A 215 -13.90 6.18 4.36
CA TRP A 215 -14.76 5.52 5.35
C TRP A 215 -15.97 6.37 5.71
N GLY A 216 -15.81 7.69 5.80
CA GLY A 216 -16.89 8.63 6.08
C GLY A 216 -17.96 8.70 4.98
N VAL A 217 -17.63 8.36 3.73
CA VAL A 217 -18.59 8.32 2.60
C VAL A 217 -19.55 7.12 2.69
N LEU A 218 -19.16 6.07 3.41
CA LEU A 218 -19.93 4.82 3.47
C LEU A 218 -21.09 4.89 4.47
N SER A 219 -22.20 4.24 4.15
CA SER A 219 -23.32 4.03 5.07
C SER A 219 -22.95 3.04 6.18
N ALA A 220 -23.76 2.97 7.26
CA ALA A 220 -23.54 2.02 8.34
C ALA A 220 -23.58 0.55 7.88
N SER A 221 -24.50 0.20 6.96
CA SER A 221 -24.60 -1.16 6.41
C SER A 221 -23.38 -1.51 5.54
N GLN A 222 -22.93 -0.58 4.70
CA GLN A 222 -21.72 -0.70 3.89
C GLN A 222 -20.47 -0.88 4.77
N LYS A 223 -20.33 -0.08 5.83
CA LYS A 223 -19.21 -0.19 6.79
C LYS A 223 -19.12 -1.58 7.40
N ALA A 224 -20.25 -2.19 7.79
CA ALA A 224 -20.27 -3.55 8.34
C ALA A 224 -19.78 -4.61 7.34
N ILE A 225 -20.15 -4.49 6.05
CA ILE A 225 -19.70 -5.38 4.98
C ILE A 225 -18.18 -5.24 4.78
N VAL A 226 -17.67 -4.00 4.72
CA VAL A 226 -16.25 -3.74 4.53
C VAL A 226 -15.43 -4.20 5.74
N GLU A 227 -15.92 -4.02 6.97
CA GLU A 227 -15.30 -4.57 8.19
C GLU A 227 -15.11 -6.09 8.13
N LYS A 228 -16.16 -6.81 7.71
CA LYS A 228 -16.11 -8.27 7.55
C LYS A 228 -15.08 -8.68 6.50
N GLU A 229 -15.01 -7.96 5.40
CA GLU A 229 -14.03 -8.21 4.34
C GLU A 229 -12.60 -7.92 4.78
N ILE A 230 -12.36 -6.83 5.53
CA ILE A 230 -11.05 -6.56 6.12
C ILE A 230 -10.64 -7.68 7.09
N ALA A 231 -11.58 -8.18 7.90
CA ALA A 231 -11.32 -9.30 8.80
C ALA A 231 -10.94 -10.58 8.03
N ARG A 232 -11.63 -10.88 6.93
CA ARG A 232 -11.29 -11.99 6.02
C ARG A 232 -9.90 -11.81 5.40
N GLN A 233 -9.57 -10.63 4.89
CA GLN A 233 -8.23 -10.37 4.33
C GLN A 233 -7.14 -10.51 5.40
N ARG A 234 -7.40 -10.11 6.64
CA ARG A 234 -6.45 -10.28 7.75
C ARG A 234 -6.23 -11.76 8.08
N SER A 235 -7.28 -12.57 8.15
CA SER A 235 -7.13 -14.01 8.41
C SER A 235 -6.41 -14.74 7.27
N GLU A 236 -6.68 -14.37 6.02
CA GLU A 236 -5.96 -14.91 4.84
C GLU A 236 -4.49 -14.52 4.83
N ASN A 237 -4.17 -13.26 5.18
CA ASN A 237 -2.79 -12.80 5.27
C ASN A 237 -2.05 -13.42 6.47
N ALA A 238 -2.71 -13.59 7.62
CA ALA A 238 -2.14 -14.25 8.79
C ALA A 238 -1.89 -15.76 8.55
N SER A 239 -2.74 -16.40 7.74
CA SER A 239 -2.53 -17.80 7.32
C SER A 239 -1.41 -17.98 6.30
N ARG A 240 -0.88 -16.87 5.76
CA ARG A 240 0.25 -16.88 4.84
C ARG A 240 1.54 -16.75 5.66
N PRO A 241 2.45 -17.74 5.63
CA PRO A 241 3.66 -17.70 6.45
C PRO A 241 4.48 -16.44 6.11
N GLU A 242 4.77 -15.63 7.13
CA GLU A 242 5.66 -14.46 7.02
C GLU A 242 7.01 -14.91 6.43
N GLY A 243 7.44 -14.24 5.35
CA GLY A 243 8.73 -14.53 4.71
C GLY A 243 8.74 -15.67 3.69
N GLY A 244 7.60 -16.33 3.44
CA GLY A 244 7.51 -17.29 2.34
C GLY A 244 7.67 -16.58 0.98
N PRO A 245 8.64 -16.98 0.11
CA PRO A 245 8.69 -16.46 -1.25
C PRO A 245 7.32 -16.65 -1.91
N ARG A 246 6.95 -15.75 -2.83
CA ARG A 246 5.64 -15.71 -3.54
C ARG A 246 5.24 -17.00 -4.30
N GLY A 247 5.97 -18.11 -4.15
CA GLY A 247 5.65 -19.42 -4.68
C GLY A 247 5.58 -20.51 -3.61
N GLY A 248 4.56 -20.49 -2.75
CA GLY A 248 4.20 -21.58 -1.82
C GLY A 248 5.30 -22.07 -0.87
N PRO A 249 5.03 -23.11 -0.07
CA PRO A 249 6.05 -23.79 0.70
C PRO A 249 7.05 -24.42 -0.28
N ARG A 250 8.32 -24.02 -0.23
CA ARG A 250 9.39 -24.71 -0.95
C ARG A 250 9.99 -25.75 -0.02
N ILE A 251 10.18 -26.96 -0.52
CA ILE A 251 11.02 -27.94 0.17
C ILE A 251 12.45 -27.35 0.19
N PRO A 252 13.13 -27.30 1.35
CA PRO A 252 14.55 -26.95 1.37
C PRO A 252 15.31 -27.97 0.50
N PRO A 253 16.24 -27.54 -0.38
CA PRO A 253 16.90 -28.46 -1.34
C PRO A 253 17.57 -29.65 -0.65
N GLU A 254 17.99 -29.49 0.61
CA GLU A 254 18.58 -30.53 1.47
C GLU A 254 17.63 -31.67 1.87
N ALA A 255 16.31 -31.41 1.80
CA ALA A 255 15.26 -32.39 2.06
C ALA A 255 14.85 -33.14 0.79
N ILE A 256 15.40 -32.83 -0.39
CA ILE A 256 15.22 -33.63 -1.59
C ILE A 256 16.40 -34.59 -1.68
N ARG A 257 16.12 -35.88 -1.63
CA ARG A 257 17.13 -36.92 -1.80
C ARG A 257 17.49 -37.09 -3.28
N PRO A 258 18.66 -37.71 -3.60
CA PRO A 258 19.09 -37.92 -4.98
C PRO A 258 18.11 -38.76 -5.83
N ASP A 259 17.28 -39.57 -5.17
CA ASP A 259 16.22 -40.39 -5.78
C ASP A 259 14.92 -39.61 -6.04
N GLY A 260 14.88 -38.30 -5.74
CA GLY A 260 13.69 -37.46 -5.86
C GLY A 260 12.69 -37.61 -4.72
N SER A 261 12.96 -38.46 -3.72
CA SER A 261 12.13 -38.57 -2.52
C SER A 261 12.38 -37.40 -1.55
N VAL A 262 11.39 -37.11 -0.72
CA VAL A 262 11.46 -36.00 0.25
C VAL A 262 11.75 -36.56 1.65
N ASP A 263 12.84 -36.12 2.25
CA ASP A 263 13.19 -36.45 3.62
C ASP A 263 12.32 -35.66 4.62
N LEU A 264 11.35 -36.36 5.20
CA LEU A 264 10.41 -35.80 6.17
C LEU A 264 11.08 -35.19 7.40
N SER A 265 12.25 -35.71 7.80
CA SER A 265 12.97 -35.22 8.99
C SER A 265 13.53 -33.81 8.81
N LYS A 266 13.83 -33.44 7.55
CA LYS A 266 14.39 -32.14 7.16
C LYS A 266 13.32 -31.13 6.76
N LEU A 267 12.04 -31.49 6.82
CA LEU A 267 10.94 -30.57 6.56
C LEU A 267 10.71 -29.64 7.77
N PRO A 268 10.28 -28.39 7.54
CA PRO A 268 9.83 -27.49 8.61
C PRO A 268 8.71 -28.14 9.44
N GLN A 269 8.69 -27.87 10.74
CA GLN A 269 7.74 -28.49 11.68
C GLN A 269 6.27 -28.34 11.22
N GLY A 270 5.88 -27.13 10.83
CA GLY A 270 4.51 -26.89 10.33
C GLY A 270 4.17 -27.62 9.02
N MET A 271 5.16 -28.09 8.26
CA MET A 271 4.93 -28.92 7.06
C MET A 271 4.77 -30.39 7.41
N ARG A 272 5.54 -30.89 8.39
CA ARG A 272 5.38 -32.25 8.93
C ARG A 272 3.99 -32.45 9.52
N GLU A 273 3.56 -31.53 10.38
CA GLU A 273 2.23 -31.57 11.01
C GLU A 273 1.09 -31.54 9.97
N ARG A 274 1.27 -30.82 8.85
CA ARG A 274 0.29 -30.81 7.74
C ARG A 274 0.26 -32.14 6.99
N LEU A 275 1.41 -32.75 6.73
CA LEU A 275 1.51 -34.06 6.08
C LEU A 275 0.97 -35.18 6.97
N GLU A 276 1.15 -35.06 8.29
CA GLU A 276 0.63 -36.00 9.28
C GLU A 276 -0.90 -36.03 9.33
N ARG A 277 -1.55 -34.88 9.10
CA ARG A 277 -3.02 -34.74 9.05
C ARG A 277 -3.67 -35.24 7.75
N LEU A 278 -2.86 -35.53 6.72
CA LEU A 278 -3.34 -36.09 5.45
C LEU A 278 -3.35 -37.62 5.50
N THR A 279 -4.25 -38.23 4.74
CA THR A 279 -4.27 -39.68 4.55
C THR A 279 -2.97 -40.15 3.86
N PRO A 280 -2.57 -41.43 3.99
CA PRO A 280 -1.34 -41.93 3.38
C PRO A 280 -1.25 -41.68 1.86
N GLU A 281 -2.35 -41.84 1.14
CA GLU A 281 -2.42 -41.60 -0.31
C GLU A 281 -2.33 -40.10 -0.65
N GLU A 282 -3.01 -39.24 0.11
CA GLU A 282 -2.92 -37.78 -0.07
C GLU A 282 -1.54 -37.24 0.29
N ARG A 283 -0.87 -37.86 1.28
CA ARG A 283 0.50 -37.54 1.68
C ARG A 283 1.47 -37.85 0.57
N GLU A 284 1.38 -39.02 -0.06
CA GLU A 284 2.22 -39.38 -1.21
C GLU A 284 1.97 -38.46 -2.40
N GLN A 285 0.71 -38.14 -2.71
CA GLN A 285 0.40 -37.18 -3.78
C GLN A 285 0.91 -35.77 -3.47
N ALA A 286 0.83 -35.33 -2.20
CA ALA A 286 1.36 -34.05 -1.78
C ALA A 286 2.89 -34.02 -1.90
N LEU A 287 3.59 -35.06 -1.42
CA LEU A 287 5.04 -35.21 -1.52
C LEU A 287 5.50 -35.31 -2.98
N LYS A 288 4.78 -36.07 -3.81
CA LYS A 288 5.03 -36.18 -5.25
C LYS A 288 4.85 -34.83 -5.95
N ARG A 289 3.75 -34.10 -5.69
CA ARG A 289 3.55 -32.73 -6.23
C ARG A 289 4.60 -31.74 -5.73
N LEU A 290 5.10 -31.91 -4.51
CA LEU A 290 6.13 -31.07 -3.92
C LEU A 290 7.53 -31.37 -4.49
N ALA A 291 7.83 -32.64 -4.79
CA ALA A 291 9.07 -33.08 -5.45
C ALA A 291 9.07 -32.79 -6.96
N GLU A 292 7.93 -33.00 -7.62
CA GLU A 292 7.69 -32.69 -9.04
C GLU A 292 7.50 -31.20 -9.30
N ARG A 293 7.35 -30.37 -8.26
CA ARG A 293 7.51 -28.93 -8.38
C ARG A 293 9.01 -28.69 -8.30
N PRO A 294 9.73 -28.67 -9.43
CA PRO A 294 11.16 -28.50 -9.37
C PRO A 294 11.47 -27.23 -8.56
N ALA A 295 12.65 -27.18 -7.94
CA ALA A 295 13.24 -25.95 -7.40
C ALA A 295 13.40 -24.83 -8.46
N ASP A 296 12.78 -25.00 -9.62
CA ASP A 296 12.63 -24.14 -10.75
C ASP A 296 11.58 -23.04 -10.55
N GLY A 297 11.69 -22.34 -9.42
CA GLY A 297 11.20 -20.98 -9.30
C GLY A 297 12.03 -19.97 -10.11
N GLY A 298 12.69 -20.42 -11.18
CA GLY A 298 13.66 -19.67 -11.95
C GLY A 298 13.60 -19.91 -13.45
N GLN A 299 13.13 -21.03 -13.99
CA GLN A 299 13.25 -21.40 -15.40
C GLN A 299 11.89 -21.84 -15.94
N ARG A 300 11.05 -20.84 -16.24
CA ARG A 300 9.93 -21.08 -17.15
C ARG A 300 10.51 -21.62 -18.45
N ARG A 301 10.24 -22.90 -18.74
CA ARG A 301 10.24 -23.47 -20.10
C ARG A 301 9.67 -22.44 -21.06
N GLY A 302 10.54 -21.82 -21.85
CA GLY A 302 10.15 -21.16 -23.08
C GLY A 302 9.54 -22.24 -23.96
N GLY A 303 8.21 -22.29 -23.99
CA GLY A 303 7.50 -23.12 -24.94
C GLY A 303 7.97 -22.75 -26.33
N GLU A 304 8.46 -23.75 -27.04
CA GLU A 304 8.50 -23.81 -28.50
C GLU A 304 7.16 -23.28 -29.01
N ARG A 305 7.13 -21.99 -29.38
CA ARG A 305 6.10 -21.52 -30.30
C ARG A 305 6.53 -22.09 -31.64
N GLY A 306 5.70 -23.01 -32.13
CA GLY A 306 5.87 -23.64 -33.43
C GLY A 306 6.27 -22.62 -34.49
N ALA A 307 7.24 -23.03 -35.31
CA ALA A 307 7.56 -22.37 -36.55
C ALA A 307 6.25 -22.11 -37.33
N LYS A 308 5.93 -20.84 -37.56
CA LYS A 308 4.97 -20.49 -38.60
C LYS A 308 5.60 -20.88 -39.95
N PRO A 309 4.95 -21.71 -40.77
CA PRO A 309 5.42 -21.97 -42.11
C PRO A 309 5.05 -20.79 -43.02
N GLY A 310 6.02 -20.33 -43.82
CA GLY A 310 5.82 -19.68 -45.11
C GLY A 310 5.25 -18.26 -45.12
N ASP A 311 6.13 -17.26 -45.18
CA ASP A 311 5.85 -16.03 -45.95
C ASP A 311 6.96 -15.88 -46.99
N THR A 312 6.80 -16.60 -48.10
CA THR A 312 7.45 -16.27 -49.37
C THR A 312 6.53 -15.33 -50.13
N SER A 313 6.56 -14.04 -49.79
CA SER A 313 6.07 -12.99 -50.68
C SER A 313 7.27 -12.43 -51.45
N GLY A 314 7.28 -12.76 -52.74
CA GLY A 314 8.33 -12.37 -53.68
C GLY A 314 8.47 -10.85 -53.81
N ARG A 315 9.72 -10.43 -53.95
CA ARG A 315 10.07 -9.15 -54.54
C ARG A 315 10.64 -9.43 -55.93
N LYS A 316 9.92 -8.89 -56.92
CA LYS A 316 10.46 -8.59 -58.25
C LYS A 316 11.55 -7.53 -58.13
#